data_AF-A0A352SW80-F1
#
_entry.id   AF-A0A352SW80-F1
#
_cell.length_a   1.000
_cell.length_b   1.000
_cell.length_c   1.000
_cell.angle_alpha   90.00
_cell.angle_beta   90.00
_cell.angle_gamma   90.00
#
_symmetry.space_group_name_H-M   'P 1'
#
loop_
_entity.id
_entity.type
_entity.pdbx_description
1 polymer ?
#
loop_
_entity_poly.entity_id
_entity_poly.type
_entity_poly.pdbx_seq_one_letter_code
_entity_poly.pdbx_strand_id
1 'polypeptide(L)'
;MKRLLIYIMIFLLTGCSGEVKTPEAPDNEQINVPETEIPAEPEKPAEPADKSIFALYKTDALNTLKTMTAEEKVGQLFLSRCPAEEQLELYLSMKPGGFILFGRDFADKTKEQVMDNIMYYQKKSNLPMVIAVDEEGGTVVRVSSNPLLSKKRFKSPQELYSEGNLEKIKSDAREKSELLLGLGINLNLAPVADVSVNESDFIYPRAFGKNATE
;
A
#
# COMPACT_ATOMS: atom_id res chain seq x y z
N MET A 1 -5.59 43.38 -4.55
CA MET A 1 -5.69 43.46 -3.07
C MET A 1 -5.83 42.06 -2.49
N LYS A 2 -4.70 41.39 -2.22
CA LYS A 2 -4.55 40.11 -1.47
C LYS A 2 -3.06 39.74 -1.41
N ARG A 3 -2.22 40.73 -1.06
CA ARG A 3 -0.76 40.61 -0.80
C ARG A 3 -0.39 41.27 0.53
N LEU A 4 -1.28 41.13 1.54
CA LEU A 4 -1.17 41.84 2.82
C LEU A 4 -1.38 40.91 4.02
N LEU A 5 -0.74 39.74 4.00
CA LEU A 5 -0.81 38.75 5.09
C LEU A 5 0.52 37.97 5.23
N ILE A 6 1.67 38.64 5.02
CA ILE A 6 3.02 38.07 5.22
C ILE A 6 3.92 39.08 5.98
N TYR A 7 3.41 39.76 7.01
CA TYR A 7 4.24 40.69 7.81
C TYR A 7 3.93 40.71 9.31
N ILE A 8 3.46 39.60 9.89
CA ILE A 8 3.33 39.47 11.35
C ILE A 8 3.79 38.08 11.79
N MET A 9 5.07 37.77 11.54
CA MET A 9 5.81 36.76 12.32
C MET A 9 7.33 36.89 12.15
N ILE A 10 7.84 38.13 12.07
CA ILE A 10 9.27 38.44 12.16
C ILE A 10 9.37 39.66 13.08
N PHE A 11 9.18 39.47 14.37
CA PHE A 11 9.58 40.42 15.41
C PHE A 11 9.43 39.71 16.75
N LEU A 12 10.49 39.01 17.18
CA LEU A 12 10.79 38.66 18.58
C LEU A 12 12.21 38.05 18.62
N LEU A 13 13.20 38.83 18.17
CA LEU A 13 14.62 38.57 18.40
C LEU A 13 15.33 39.90 18.66
N THR A 14 15.44 40.27 19.94
CA THR A 14 16.45 41.14 20.58
C THR A 14 16.06 41.22 22.06
N GLY A 15 16.90 41.00 23.07
CA GLY A 15 18.32 40.71 23.15
C GLY A 15 18.72 40.71 24.63
N CYS A 16 19.86 40.12 24.95
CA CYS A 16 20.67 40.49 26.11
C CYS A 16 22.13 40.43 25.66
N SER A 17 22.71 41.60 25.44
CA SER A 17 24.15 41.81 25.29
C SER A 17 24.74 41.90 26.70
N GLY A 18 25.66 40.98 27.01
CA GLY A 18 26.55 41.09 28.16
C GLY A 18 27.98 40.97 27.65
N GLU A 19 28.74 42.05 27.78
CA GLU A 19 30.19 42.04 27.58
C GLU A 19 30.84 41.15 28.64
N VAL A 20 31.65 40.18 28.20
CA VAL A 20 32.62 39.52 29.07
C VAL A 20 33.98 39.63 28.41
N LYS A 21 34.89 40.30 29.13
CA LYS A 21 36.29 40.55 28.77
C LYS A 21 37.05 39.23 28.64
N THR A 22 37.83 39.10 27.58
CA THR A 22 38.83 38.05 27.39
C THR A 22 40.02 38.27 28.33
N PRO A 23 40.45 37.26 29.11
CA PRO A 23 41.80 37.20 29.64
C PRO A 23 42.66 36.26 28.79
N GLU A 24 43.91 36.67 28.58
CA GLU A 24 44.97 35.88 27.92
C GLU A 24 45.29 34.58 28.69
N ALA A 25 45.74 33.59 27.93
CA ALA A 25 46.08 32.24 28.38
C ALA A 25 47.37 32.20 29.22
N PRO A 26 47.45 31.30 30.22
CA PRO A 26 48.70 30.75 30.69
C PRO A 26 48.96 29.34 30.14
N ASP A 27 50.23 28.96 30.24
CA ASP A 27 50.93 27.91 29.51
C ASP A 27 50.42 26.47 29.66
N ASN A 28 50.47 25.79 28.51
CA ASN A 28 50.85 24.40 28.25
C ASN A 28 51.14 23.49 29.47
N GLU A 29 50.14 22.72 29.90
CA GLU A 29 50.37 21.38 30.45
C GLU A 29 49.81 20.34 29.46
N GLN A 30 50.72 19.57 28.87
CA GLN A 30 50.38 18.40 28.06
C GLN A 30 49.75 17.34 28.96
N ILE A 31 48.42 17.26 28.94
CA ILE A 31 47.70 16.09 29.45
C ILE A 31 47.81 15.01 28.38
N ASN A 32 48.70 14.04 28.60
CA ASN A 32 48.81 12.84 27.79
C ASN A 32 47.60 11.94 28.07
N VAL A 33 46.53 12.10 27.28
CA VAL A 33 45.37 11.20 27.31
C VAL A 33 45.74 9.94 26.53
N PRO A 34 45.69 8.73 27.12
CA PRO A 34 45.95 7.51 26.39
C PRO A 34 44.93 7.37 25.26
N GLU A 35 45.42 7.19 24.04
CA GLU A 35 44.61 6.85 22.88
C GLU A 35 43.91 5.52 23.18
N THR A 36 42.63 5.62 23.55
CA THR A 36 41.83 4.46 23.90
C THR A 36 41.40 3.85 22.58
N GLU A 37 41.97 2.69 22.22
CA GLU A 37 41.52 1.90 21.08
C GLU A 37 40.00 1.72 21.19
N ILE A 38 39.25 2.29 20.24
CA ILE A 38 37.82 2.06 20.10
C ILE A 38 37.68 0.57 19.78
N PRO A 39 37.06 -0.25 20.66
CA PRO A 39 36.84 -1.65 20.35
C PRO A 39 36.02 -1.74 19.07
N ALA A 40 36.47 -2.56 18.11
CA ALA A 40 35.71 -2.85 16.90
C ALA A 40 34.27 -3.24 17.29
N GLU A 41 33.29 -2.59 16.67
CA GLU A 41 31.89 -2.91 16.85
C GLU A 41 31.70 -4.41 16.58
N PRO A 42 31.13 -5.18 17.52
CA PRO A 42 30.99 -6.61 17.36
C PRO A 42 30.20 -6.88 16.08
N GLU A 43 30.76 -7.70 15.17
CA GLU A 43 30.08 -8.13 13.96
C GLU A 43 28.69 -8.64 14.35
N LYS A 44 27.66 -7.92 13.88
CA LYS A 44 26.27 -8.25 14.14
C LYS A 44 26.07 -9.71 13.68
N PRO A 45 25.55 -10.61 14.54
CA PRO A 45 25.33 -11.99 14.15
C PRO A 45 24.56 -12.03 12.84
N ALA A 46 25.04 -12.83 11.88
CA ALA A 46 24.39 -12.97 10.58
C ALA A 46 22.91 -13.32 10.82
N GLU A 47 22.00 -12.44 10.40
CA GLU A 47 20.57 -12.70 10.54
C GLU A 47 20.24 -14.00 9.80
N PRO A 48 19.37 -14.86 10.38
CA PRO A 48 18.95 -16.08 9.73
C PRO A 48 18.41 -15.77 8.33
N ALA A 49 18.77 -16.61 7.35
CA ALA A 49 18.37 -16.42 5.96
C ALA A 49 16.84 -16.28 5.88
N ASP A 50 16.39 -15.13 5.37
CA ASP A 50 14.99 -14.81 5.14
C ASP A 50 14.43 -15.78 4.08
N LYS A 51 13.53 -16.68 4.50
CA LYS A 51 12.86 -17.66 3.62
C LYS A 51 11.45 -17.21 3.22
N SER A 52 11.08 -15.96 3.49
CA SER A 52 9.78 -15.45 3.08
C SER A 52 9.70 -15.34 1.56
N ILE A 53 8.48 -15.32 1.02
CA ILE A 53 8.23 -15.06 -0.40
C ILE A 53 8.77 -13.70 -0.87
N PHE A 54 9.05 -12.80 0.07
CA PHE A 54 9.58 -11.46 -0.20
C PHE A 54 11.10 -11.40 -0.23
N ALA A 55 11.79 -12.46 0.22
CA ALA A 55 13.25 -12.50 0.27
C ALA A 55 13.89 -12.23 -1.10
N LEU A 56 13.26 -12.74 -2.17
CA LEU A 56 13.70 -12.54 -3.54
C LEU A 56 13.66 -11.07 -3.99
N TYR A 57 12.80 -10.25 -3.39
CA TYR A 57 12.59 -8.85 -3.77
C TYR A 57 13.21 -7.87 -2.76
N LYS A 58 13.79 -8.37 -1.66
CA LYS A 58 14.25 -7.54 -0.54
C LYS A 58 15.33 -6.54 -0.95
N THR A 59 16.32 -6.97 -1.73
CA THR A 59 17.40 -6.11 -2.19
C THR A 59 16.89 -4.99 -3.10
N ASP A 60 16.03 -5.33 -4.06
CA ASP A 60 15.46 -4.36 -5.01
C ASP A 60 14.53 -3.37 -4.30
N ALA A 61 13.73 -3.85 -3.34
CA ALA A 61 12.90 -3.01 -2.49
C ALA A 61 13.75 -2.04 -1.65
N LEU A 62 14.85 -2.50 -1.05
CA LEU A 62 15.77 -1.65 -0.29
C LEU A 62 16.47 -0.61 -1.18
N ASN A 63 16.87 -0.99 -2.38
CA ASN A 63 17.47 -0.07 -3.34
C ASN A 63 16.46 1.00 -3.79
N THR A 64 15.21 0.59 -4.05
CA THR A 64 14.12 1.52 -4.36
C THR A 64 13.85 2.47 -3.18
N LEU A 65 13.77 1.95 -1.95
CA LEU A 65 13.57 2.78 -0.76
C LEU A 65 14.68 3.81 -0.55
N LYS A 66 15.92 3.53 -0.95
CA LYS A 66 17.04 4.48 -0.84
C LYS A 66 16.90 5.67 -1.79
N THR A 67 16.23 5.50 -2.94
CA THR A 67 16.05 6.58 -3.93
C THR A 67 14.82 7.45 -3.65
N MET A 68 13.93 7.01 -2.75
CA MET A 68 12.69 7.71 -2.42
C MET A 68 12.88 8.81 -1.37
N THR A 69 12.21 9.94 -1.61
CA THR A 69 11.94 10.99 -0.62
C THR A 69 11.07 10.48 0.53
N ALA A 70 10.98 11.23 1.64
CA ALA A 70 10.13 10.88 2.76
C ALA A 70 8.64 10.85 2.35
N GLU A 71 8.23 11.82 1.54
CA GLU A 71 6.88 11.95 0.99
C GLU A 71 6.52 10.76 0.11
N GLU A 72 7.43 10.31 -0.77
CA GLU A 72 7.23 9.10 -1.56
C GLU A 72 7.07 7.86 -0.70
N LYS A 73 7.89 7.71 0.34
CA LYS A 73 7.81 6.56 1.26
C LYS A 73 6.46 6.53 1.96
N VAL A 74 6.00 7.67 2.43
CA VAL A 74 4.67 7.80 3.07
C VAL A 74 3.56 7.51 2.06
N GLY A 75 3.63 8.05 0.84
CA GLY A 75 2.66 7.78 -0.22
C GLY A 75 2.49 6.29 -0.49
N GLN A 76 3.60 5.54 -0.57
CA GLN A 76 3.59 4.09 -0.80
C GLN A 76 2.93 3.26 0.31
N LEU A 77 2.66 3.83 1.50
CA LEU A 77 1.91 3.16 2.57
C LEU A 77 0.39 3.13 2.31
N PHE A 78 -0.10 3.93 1.36
CA PHE A 78 -1.54 4.08 1.15
C PHE A 78 -2.04 3.32 -0.08
N LEU A 79 -2.93 2.36 0.17
CA LEU A 79 -3.88 1.86 -0.83
C LEU A 79 -5.14 2.73 -0.76
N SER A 80 -5.22 3.73 -1.63
CA SER A 80 -6.30 4.71 -1.60
C SER A 80 -7.51 4.23 -2.40
N ARG A 81 -8.74 4.62 -2.01
CA ARG A 81 -9.88 4.45 -2.92
C ARG A 81 -9.61 5.23 -4.21
N CYS A 82 -9.84 4.60 -5.37
CA CYS A 82 -9.73 5.28 -6.66
C CYS A 82 -10.63 6.52 -6.65
N PRO A 83 -10.07 7.74 -6.83
CA PRO A 83 -10.84 8.98 -6.71
C PRO A 83 -11.78 9.18 -7.90
N ALA A 84 -12.67 10.17 -7.80
CA ALA A 84 -13.37 10.65 -8.98
C ALA A 84 -12.38 11.34 -9.94
N GLU A 85 -12.75 11.42 -11.22
CA GLU A 85 -11.87 11.93 -12.30
C GLU A 85 -11.32 13.32 -11.99
N GLU A 86 -12.13 14.21 -11.40
CA GLU A 86 -11.76 15.57 -11.09
C GLU A 86 -10.66 15.67 -10.01
N GLN A 87 -10.51 14.63 -9.19
CA GLN A 87 -9.51 14.55 -8.12
C GLN A 87 -8.34 13.63 -8.45
N LEU A 88 -8.35 12.98 -9.61
CA LEU A 88 -7.38 11.95 -9.97
C LEU A 88 -5.94 12.47 -9.96
N GLU A 89 -5.68 13.62 -10.60
CA GLU A 89 -4.33 14.19 -10.64
C GLU A 89 -3.82 14.59 -9.24
N LEU A 90 -4.71 15.06 -8.36
CA LEU A 90 -4.34 15.35 -6.97
C LEU A 90 -3.89 14.08 -6.25
N TYR A 91 -4.64 13.00 -6.38
CA TYR A 91 -4.29 11.72 -5.76
C TYR A 91 -2.99 11.15 -6.31
N LEU A 92 -2.80 11.19 -7.63
CA LEU A 92 -1.56 10.73 -8.26
C LEU A 92 -0.35 11.57 -7.81
N SER A 93 -0.52 12.88 -7.57
CA SER A 93 0.54 13.74 -7.06
C SER A 93 1.02 13.35 -5.65
N MET A 94 0.19 12.66 -4.86
CA MET A 94 0.55 12.12 -3.54
C MET A 94 1.32 10.79 -3.61
N LYS A 95 1.54 10.25 -4.82
CA LYS A 95 2.32 9.03 -5.09
C LYS A 95 1.88 7.82 -4.23
N PRO A 96 0.58 7.47 -4.25
CA PRO A 96 0.05 6.36 -3.47
C PRO A 96 0.70 5.03 -3.87
N GLY A 97 0.74 4.07 -2.95
CA GLY A 97 1.15 2.70 -3.27
C GLY A 97 0.20 2.03 -4.25
N GLY A 98 -1.06 2.47 -4.27
CA GLY A 98 -2.01 2.04 -5.27
C GLY A 98 -3.43 2.53 -5.07
N PHE A 99 -4.33 2.01 -5.91
CA PHE A 99 -5.76 2.25 -5.82
C PHE A 99 -6.56 0.97 -5.58
N ILE A 100 -7.58 1.06 -4.73
CA ILE A 100 -8.68 0.09 -4.67
C ILE A 100 -9.88 0.62 -5.47
N LEU A 101 -10.37 -0.21 -6.39
CA LEU A 101 -11.49 0.05 -7.29
C LEU A 101 -12.79 -0.54 -6.72
N PHE A 102 -13.89 0.18 -6.92
CA PHE A 102 -15.24 -0.18 -6.49
C PHE A 102 -16.18 -0.29 -7.69
N GLY A 103 -17.44 -0.69 -7.45
CA GLY A 103 -18.43 -0.89 -8.50
C GLY A 103 -18.60 0.30 -9.45
N ARG A 104 -18.52 1.53 -8.94
CA ARG A 104 -18.58 2.76 -9.77
C ARG A 104 -17.46 2.84 -10.82
N ASP A 105 -16.30 2.28 -10.49
CA ASP A 105 -15.13 2.37 -11.34
C ASP A 105 -15.26 1.41 -12.54
N PHE A 106 -16.13 0.40 -12.42
CA PHE A 106 -16.48 -0.54 -13.49
C PHE A 106 -17.83 -0.27 -14.16
N ALA A 107 -18.76 0.41 -13.49
CA ALA A 107 -20.13 0.62 -14.00
C ALA A 107 -20.13 1.19 -15.42
N ASP A 108 -20.90 0.53 -16.30
CA ASP A 108 -21.11 0.87 -17.71
C ASP A 108 -19.83 1.01 -18.55
N LYS A 109 -18.70 0.45 -18.09
CA LYS A 109 -17.43 0.45 -18.82
C LYS A 109 -17.19 -0.85 -19.55
N THR A 110 -16.63 -0.77 -20.75
CA THR A 110 -16.06 -1.93 -21.45
C THR A 110 -14.72 -2.33 -20.85
N LYS A 111 -14.22 -3.50 -21.25
CA LYS A 111 -12.90 -3.98 -20.86
C LYS A 111 -11.81 -2.97 -21.21
N GLU A 112 -11.86 -2.41 -22.42
CA GLU A 112 -10.89 -1.46 -22.94
C GLU A 112 -10.87 -0.19 -22.11
N GLN A 113 -12.04 0.37 -21.77
CA GLN A 113 -12.13 1.58 -20.94
C GLN A 113 -11.56 1.36 -19.53
N VAL A 114 -11.78 0.19 -18.93
CA VAL A 114 -11.20 -0.16 -17.62
C VAL A 114 -9.67 -0.26 -17.73
N MET A 115 -9.17 -0.96 -18.75
CA MET A 115 -7.74 -1.10 -18.99
C MET A 115 -7.07 0.24 -19.27
N ASP A 116 -7.68 1.11 -20.07
CA ASP A 116 -7.16 2.43 -20.41
C ASP A 116 -7.02 3.30 -19.15
N ASN A 117 -8.04 3.29 -18.27
CA ASN A 117 -7.97 3.99 -16.99
C ASN A 117 -6.84 3.45 -16.10
N ILE A 118 -6.73 2.13 -15.95
CA ILE A 118 -5.68 1.51 -15.14
C ILE A 118 -4.29 1.81 -15.73
N MET A 119 -4.12 1.72 -17.05
CA MET A 119 -2.87 2.08 -17.73
C MET A 119 -2.53 3.55 -17.54
N TYR A 120 -3.52 4.45 -17.54
CA TYR A 120 -3.30 5.86 -17.24
C TYR A 120 -2.73 6.05 -15.83
N TYR A 121 -3.32 5.40 -14.83
CA TYR A 121 -2.81 5.48 -13.45
C TYR A 121 -1.38 4.96 -13.33
N GLN A 122 -1.11 3.80 -13.96
CA GLN A 122 0.23 3.19 -13.95
C GLN A 122 1.27 4.11 -14.60
N LYS A 123 0.95 4.73 -15.75
CA LYS A 123 1.86 5.67 -16.45
C LYS A 123 2.19 6.92 -15.64
N LYS A 124 1.34 7.27 -14.67
CA LYS A 124 1.51 8.46 -13.81
C LYS A 124 2.27 8.15 -12.52
N SER A 125 2.57 6.88 -12.25
CA SER A 125 3.35 6.46 -11.09
C SER A 125 4.78 6.10 -11.48
N ASN A 126 5.74 6.44 -10.61
CA ASN A 126 7.14 6.05 -10.77
C ASN A 126 7.39 4.57 -10.42
N LEU A 127 6.52 3.99 -9.60
CA LEU A 127 6.53 2.58 -9.23
C LEU A 127 5.24 1.91 -9.70
N PRO A 128 5.27 0.64 -10.13
CA PRO A 128 4.06 -0.08 -10.47
C PRO A 128 3.07 -0.05 -9.30
N MET A 129 1.89 0.53 -9.53
CA MET A 129 0.87 0.65 -8.50
C MET A 129 0.20 -0.70 -8.24
N VAL A 130 -0.19 -0.90 -7.00
CA VAL A 130 -1.20 -1.91 -6.64
C VAL A 130 -2.55 -1.44 -7.15
N ILE A 131 -3.22 -2.30 -7.91
CA ILE A 131 -4.58 -2.07 -8.41
C ILE A 131 -5.44 -3.17 -7.81
N ALA A 132 -6.19 -2.80 -6.78
CA ALA A 132 -6.94 -3.71 -5.94
C ALA A 132 -8.44 -3.68 -6.21
N VAL A 133 -9.13 -4.77 -5.85
CA VAL A 133 -10.60 -4.87 -5.88
C VAL A 133 -11.09 -5.85 -4.82
N ASP A 134 -12.35 -5.71 -4.39
CA ASP A 134 -13.07 -6.72 -3.58
C ASP A 134 -13.96 -7.60 -4.48
N GLU A 135 -13.36 -8.56 -5.20
CA GLU A 135 -14.09 -9.55 -5.99
C GLU A 135 -14.16 -10.88 -5.23
N GLU A 136 -14.89 -10.92 -4.12
CA GLU A 136 -15.01 -12.14 -3.30
C GLU A 136 -15.90 -13.18 -4.00
N GLY A 137 -17.03 -12.73 -4.53
CA GLY A 137 -18.15 -13.57 -4.97
C GLY A 137 -19.40 -13.33 -4.12
N GLY A 138 -20.55 -13.80 -4.59
CA GLY A 138 -21.82 -13.69 -3.89
C GLY A 138 -22.25 -12.22 -3.72
N THR A 139 -22.39 -11.77 -2.47
CA THR A 139 -22.84 -10.41 -2.15
C THR A 139 -21.76 -9.35 -2.38
N VAL A 140 -20.48 -9.75 -2.45
CA VAL A 140 -19.35 -8.83 -2.62
C VAL A 140 -18.67 -9.09 -3.95
N VAL A 141 -19.17 -8.40 -4.96
CA VAL A 141 -18.59 -8.34 -6.31
C VAL A 141 -18.58 -6.91 -6.82
N ARG A 142 -17.59 -6.57 -7.64
CA ARG A 142 -17.42 -5.26 -8.29
C ARG A 142 -17.36 -5.45 -9.81
N VAL A 143 -16.39 -6.21 -10.30
CA VAL A 143 -16.14 -6.45 -11.73
C VAL A 143 -17.24 -7.30 -12.33
N SER A 144 -17.53 -8.47 -11.76
CA SER A 144 -18.52 -9.40 -12.33
C SER A 144 -19.97 -8.91 -12.19
N SER A 145 -20.18 -7.78 -11.51
CA SER A 145 -21.45 -7.07 -11.48
C SER A 145 -21.77 -6.32 -12.78
N ASN A 146 -20.75 -5.98 -13.57
CA ASN A 146 -20.91 -5.33 -14.86
C ASN A 146 -21.05 -6.40 -15.97
N PRO A 147 -22.20 -6.46 -16.68
CA PRO A 147 -22.43 -7.44 -17.75
C PRO A 147 -21.54 -7.27 -18.98
N LEU A 148 -20.88 -6.10 -19.14
CA LEU A 148 -19.89 -5.87 -20.19
C LEU A 148 -18.53 -6.52 -19.89
N LEU A 149 -18.25 -6.84 -18.62
CA LEU A 149 -16.98 -7.41 -18.15
C LEU A 149 -17.09 -8.91 -17.84
N SER A 150 -18.26 -9.35 -17.36
CA SER A 150 -18.52 -10.77 -17.11
C SER A 150 -19.95 -11.15 -17.51
N LYS A 151 -20.10 -12.36 -18.05
CA LYS A 151 -21.42 -12.92 -18.39
C LYS A 151 -22.25 -13.26 -17.15
N LYS A 152 -21.58 -13.54 -16.03
CA LYS A 152 -22.20 -13.96 -14.76
C LYS A 152 -21.45 -13.37 -13.59
N ARG A 153 -22.19 -13.10 -12.51
CA ARG A 153 -21.59 -12.76 -11.22
C ARG A 153 -20.88 -13.98 -10.64
N PHE A 154 -19.75 -13.79 -9.99
CA PHE A 154 -19.11 -14.86 -9.22
C PHE A 154 -20.00 -15.25 -8.03
N LYS A 155 -20.05 -16.55 -7.73
CA LYS A 155 -20.88 -17.11 -6.66
C LYS A 155 -20.18 -16.99 -5.31
N SER A 156 -20.94 -17.10 -4.22
CA SER A 156 -20.34 -17.13 -2.88
C SER A 156 -19.47 -18.39 -2.68
N PRO A 157 -18.48 -18.36 -1.76
CA PRO A 157 -17.71 -19.57 -1.42
C PRO A 157 -18.59 -20.74 -1.00
N GLN A 158 -19.69 -20.48 -0.27
CA GLN A 158 -20.64 -21.50 0.18
C GLN A 158 -21.37 -22.16 -1.00
N GLU A 159 -21.88 -21.36 -1.94
CA GLU A 159 -22.51 -21.87 -3.16
C GLU A 159 -21.53 -22.73 -3.98
N LEU A 160 -20.32 -22.22 -4.23
CA LEU A 160 -19.28 -22.95 -4.97
C LEU A 160 -18.93 -24.28 -4.28
N TYR A 161 -18.81 -24.28 -2.97
CA TYR A 161 -18.55 -25.50 -2.22
C TYR A 161 -19.68 -26.52 -2.38
N SER A 162 -20.94 -26.10 -2.27
CA SER A 162 -22.08 -27.02 -2.46
C SER A 162 -22.18 -27.58 -3.88
N GLU A 163 -21.63 -26.89 -4.87
CA GLU A 163 -21.60 -27.33 -6.27
C GLU A 163 -20.49 -28.34 -6.60
N GLY A 164 -19.37 -28.30 -5.89
CA GLY A 164 -18.22 -29.16 -6.24
C GLY A 164 -17.03 -29.08 -5.28
N ASN A 165 -17.30 -28.82 -4.00
CA ASN A 165 -16.33 -28.74 -2.92
C ASN A 165 -15.19 -27.73 -3.20
N LEU A 166 -14.01 -27.96 -2.62
CA LEU A 166 -12.84 -27.08 -2.79
C LEU A 166 -12.36 -26.98 -4.24
N GLU A 167 -12.53 -28.02 -5.06
CA GLU A 167 -12.11 -27.97 -6.46
C GLU A 167 -12.92 -26.94 -7.26
N LYS A 168 -14.22 -26.81 -6.96
CA LYS A 168 -15.05 -25.78 -7.58
C LYS A 168 -14.62 -24.37 -7.17
N ILE A 169 -14.25 -24.17 -5.90
CA ILE A 169 -13.70 -22.91 -5.40
C ILE A 169 -12.36 -22.58 -6.08
N LYS A 170 -11.46 -23.55 -6.22
CA LYS A 170 -10.17 -23.35 -6.89
C LYS A 170 -10.34 -22.97 -8.36
N SER A 171 -11.28 -23.63 -9.06
CA SER A 171 -11.60 -23.29 -10.44
C SER A 171 -12.16 -21.87 -10.57
N ASP A 172 -13.10 -21.48 -9.69
CA ASP A 172 -13.66 -20.14 -9.65
C ASP A 172 -12.59 -19.08 -9.35
N ALA A 173 -11.72 -19.33 -8.37
CA ALA A 173 -10.63 -18.44 -8.02
C ALA A 173 -9.64 -18.24 -9.18
N ARG A 174 -9.37 -19.28 -9.97
CA ARG A 174 -8.55 -19.19 -11.18
C ARG A 174 -9.23 -18.34 -12.25
N GLU A 175 -10.47 -18.65 -12.62
CA GLU A 175 -11.25 -17.88 -13.62
C GLU A 175 -11.34 -16.40 -13.24
N LYS A 176 -11.64 -16.14 -11.97
CA LYS A 176 -11.67 -14.81 -11.37
C LYS A 176 -10.33 -14.10 -11.47
N SER A 177 -9.24 -14.75 -11.07
CA SER A 177 -7.90 -14.15 -11.15
C SER A 177 -7.49 -13.83 -12.60
N GLU A 178 -7.82 -14.70 -13.54
CA GLU A 178 -7.56 -14.49 -14.98
C GLU A 178 -8.35 -13.30 -15.53
N LEU A 179 -9.64 -13.17 -15.15
CA LEU A 179 -10.46 -12.02 -15.53
C LEU A 179 -9.87 -10.71 -14.97
N LEU A 180 -9.56 -10.68 -13.68
CA LEU A 180 -9.02 -9.49 -13.01
C LEU A 180 -7.67 -9.08 -13.60
N LEU A 181 -6.76 -10.04 -13.77
CA LEU A 181 -5.46 -9.79 -14.39
C LEU A 181 -5.61 -9.30 -15.83
N GLY A 182 -6.57 -9.84 -16.57
CA GLY A 182 -6.91 -9.40 -17.92
C GLY A 182 -7.45 -7.97 -18.03
N LEU A 183 -7.84 -7.36 -16.90
CA LEU A 183 -8.23 -5.94 -16.79
C LEU A 183 -7.08 -5.05 -16.31
N GLY A 184 -5.95 -5.63 -15.89
CA GLY A 184 -4.84 -4.91 -15.25
C GLY A 184 -4.95 -4.79 -13.73
N ILE A 185 -5.90 -5.49 -13.10
CA ILE A 185 -6.05 -5.57 -11.65
C ILE A 185 -5.07 -6.65 -11.14
N ASN A 186 -4.20 -6.28 -10.20
CA ASN A 186 -3.10 -7.14 -9.74
C ASN A 186 -3.22 -7.54 -8.27
N LEU A 187 -4.28 -7.09 -7.58
CA LEU A 187 -4.64 -7.53 -6.24
C LEU A 187 -6.15 -7.75 -6.14
N ASN A 188 -6.56 -8.92 -5.64
CA ASN A 188 -7.92 -9.14 -5.18
C ASN A 188 -7.90 -9.28 -3.66
N LEU A 189 -8.73 -8.54 -2.95
CA LEU A 189 -8.86 -8.61 -1.48
C LEU A 189 -9.80 -9.76 -1.10
N ALA A 190 -9.43 -10.96 -1.55
CA ALA A 190 -10.11 -12.21 -1.30
C ALA A 190 -9.05 -13.33 -1.22
N PRO A 191 -9.31 -14.46 -0.53
CA PRO A 191 -10.58 -14.86 0.07
C PRO A 191 -10.86 -14.19 1.42
N VAL A 192 -12.13 -14.22 1.84
CA VAL A 192 -12.51 -14.01 3.25
C VAL A 192 -12.09 -15.23 4.05
N ALA A 193 -11.20 -15.04 5.03
CA ALA A 193 -10.65 -16.11 5.86
C ALA A 193 -11.32 -16.20 7.24
N ASP A 194 -12.36 -15.40 7.50
CA ASP A 194 -13.12 -15.47 8.74
C ASP A 194 -13.80 -16.83 8.89
N VAL A 195 -13.66 -17.44 10.06
CA VAL A 195 -14.32 -18.71 10.41
C VAL A 195 -15.66 -18.38 11.06
N SER A 196 -16.70 -18.30 10.25
CA SER A 196 -18.08 -18.12 10.71
C SER A 196 -18.94 -19.31 10.30
N VAL A 197 -19.49 -19.99 11.30
CA VAL A 197 -20.43 -21.12 11.16
C VAL A 197 -21.83 -20.76 11.66
N ASN A 198 -22.00 -19.55 12.19
CA ASN A 198 -23.27 -19.04 12.69
C ASN A 198 -23.94 -18.16 11.63
N GLU A 199 -25.09 -18.59 11.13
CA GLU A 199 -25.84 -17.91 10.05
C GLU A 199 -26.24 -16.46 10.40
N SER A 200 -26.32 -16.10 11.69
CA SER A 200 -26.65 -14.74 12.10
C SER A 200 -25.47 -13.76 12.00
N ASP A 201 -24.23 -14.25 11.81
CA ASP A 201 -23.07 -13.38 11.73
C ASP A 201 -23.09 -12.59 10.42
N PHE A 202 -22.78 -11.29 10.47
CA PHE A 202 -22.79 -10.44 9.26
C PHE A 202 -21.86 -10.94 8.15
N ILE A 203 -20.78 -11.65 8.52
CA ILE A 203 -19.76 -12.16 7.61
C ILE A 203 -20.11 -13.54 7.04
N TYR A 204 -21.05 -14.26 7.66
CA TYR A 204 -21.39 -15.63 7.32
C TYR A 204 -21.59 -15.86 5.82
N PRO A 205 -22.43 -15.09 5.09
CA PRO A 205 -22.66 -15.33 3.66
C PRO A 205 -21.43 -15.06 2.77
N ARG A 206 -20.40 -14.40 3.29
CA ARG A 206 -19.12 -14.10 2.61
C ARG A 206 -18.03 -15.12 2.97
N ALA A 207 -18.10 -15.67 4.17
CA ALA A 207 -17.17 -16.67 4.67
C ALA A 207 -17.34 -18.02 3.97
N PHE A 208 -16.41 -18.93 4.21
CA PHE A 208 -16.50 -20.30 3.71
C PHE A 208 -17.64 -21.11 4.36
N GLY A 209 -18.11 -20.69 5.55
CA GLY A 209 -19.23 -21.36 6.25
C GLY A 209 -18.85 -22.68 6.93
N LYS A 210 -17.56 -23.02 6.97
CA LYS A 210 -17.01 -24.23 7.58
C LYS A 210 -16.12 -23.90 8.78
N ASN A 211 -15.81 -24.92 9.58
CA ASN A 211 -14.85 -24.76 10.67
C ASN A 211 -13.41 -24.67 10.13
N ALA A 212 -12.45 -24.32 10.99
CA ALA A 212 -11.05 -24.11 10.59
C ALA A 212 -10.30 -25.38 10.15
N THR A 213 -10.83 -26.57 10.44
CA THR A 213 -10.18 -27.87 10.13
C THR A 213 -10.64 -28.49 8.81
N GLU A 214 -11.73 -27.99 8.24
CA GLU A 214 -12.26 -28.34 6.90
C GLU A 214 -11.60 -27.50 5.80
#